data_AF-A0A6I9R4H1-F1
#
_entry.id   AF-A0A6I9R4H1-F1
#
_cell.length_a   1.000
_cell.length_b   1.000
_cell.length_c   1.000
_cell.angle_alpha   90.00
_cell.angle_beta   90.00
_cell.angle_gamma   90.00
#
_symmetry.space_group_name_H-M   'P 1'
#
loop_
_entity.id
_entity.type
_entity.pdbx_description
1 polymer ?
#
loop_
_entity_poly.entity_id
_entity_poly.type
_entity_poly.pdbx_seq_one_letter_code
_entity_poly.pdbx_strand_id
1 'polypeptide(L)' 'MNWISRKIHLYNVTMGLYMLDWWERYLFNILILILLWFICYNGSRFATEFYESYLKSGLLAGGNSAMEGVYHPN' A
#
# COMPACT_ATOMS: atom_id res chain seq x y z
N MET A 1 8.22 26.37 -13.61
CA MET A 1 8.18 24.88 -13.76
C MET A 1 7.98 24.53 -15.22
N ASN A 2 9.05 24.16 -15.93
CA ASN A 2 8.99 23.99 -17.38
C ASN A 2 8.40 22.62 -17.73
N TRP A 3 7.20 22.59 -18.32
CA TRP A 3 6.52 21.36 -18.76
C TRP A 3 7.45 20.49 -19.61
N ILE A 4 8.26 21.12 -20.47
CA ILE A 4 9.14 20.44 -21.43
C ILE A 4 10.16 19.56 -20.70
N SER A 5 10.72 20.05 -19.59
CA SER A 5 11.69 19.30 -18.80
C SER A 5 11.05 18.06 -18.16
N ARG A 6 9.78 18.15 -17.76
CA ARG A 6 9.00 17.01 -17.23
C ARG A 6 8.73 15.97 -18.31
N LYS A 7 8.38 16.41 -19.53
CA LYS A 7 8.18 15.54 -20.71
C LYS A 7 9.49 14.83 -21.10
N ILE A 8 10.62 15.54 -21.13
CA ILE A 8 11.94 14.96 -21.40
C ILE A 8 12.31 13.90 -20.36
N HIS A 9 12.09 14.17 -19.08
CA HIS A 9 12.43 13.23 -18.01
C HIS A 9 11.60 11.94 -18.11
N LEU A 10 10.29 12.04 -18.32
CA LEU A 10 9.44 10.87 -18.52
C LEU A 10 9.83 10.09 -19.78
N TYR A 11 10.18 10.78 -20.89
CA TYR A 11 10.66 10.12 -22.09
C TYR A 11 11.99 9.40 -21.86
N ASN A 12 12.94 10.03 -21.17
CA ASN A 12 14.24 9.44 -20.91
C ASN A 12 14.15 8.24 -19.95
N VAL A 13 13.24 8.30 -18.97
CA VAL A 13 12.99 7.16 -18.06
C VAL A 13 12.26 6.02 -18.77
N THR A 14 11.27 6.33 -19.62
CA THR A 14 10.44 5.30 -20.27
C THR A 14 11.18 4.67 -21.46
N MET A 15 11.81 5.50 -22.30
CA MET A 15 12.63 5.03 -23.41
C MET A 15 13.95 4.44 -22.91
N GLY A 16 14.54 4.95 -21.82
CA GLY A 16 15.74 4.38 -21.21
C GLY A 16 15.51 2.98 -20.63
N LEU A 17 14.36 2.74 -20.00
CA LEU A 17 13.94 1.38 -19.62
C LEU A 17 13.69 0.48 -20.84
N TYR A 18 13.29 1.09 -21.96
CA TYR A 18 13.17 0.43 -23.26
C TYR A 18 14.52 0.36 -24.01
N MET A 19 15.62 0.90 -23.50
CA MET A 19 16.95 0.73 -24.09
C MET A 19 17.72 -0.42 -23.44
N LEU A 20 17.29 -0.90 -22.27
CA LEU A 20 17.82 -2.11 -21.65
C LEU A 20 17.70 -3.30 -22.62
N ASP A 21 18.74 -4.13 -22.62
CA ASP A 21 18.77 -5.37 -23.40
C ASP A 21 17.56 -6.23 -23.06
N TRP A 22 17.09 -7.08 -23.98
CA TRP A 22 15.84 -7.83 -23.79
C TRP A 22 15.87 -8.55 -22.44
N TRP A 23 17.00 -9.17 -22.09
CA TRP A 23 17.18 -9.85 -20.80
C TRP A 23 17.10 -8.92 -19.58
N GLU A 24 17.70 -7.74 -19.65
CA GLU A 24 17.70 -6.80 -18.51
C GLU A 24 16.30 -6.24 -18.22
N ARG A 25 15.45 -6.08 -19.24
CA ARG A 25 14.04 -5.70 -19.03
C ARG A 25 13.26 -6.74 -18.22
N TYR A 26 13.53 -8.02 -18.45
CA TYR A 26 12.92 -9.09 -17.66
C TYR A 26 13.40 -9.04 -16.21
N LEU A 27 14.70 -8.82 -16.01
CA LEU A 27 15.28 -8.72 -14.67
C LEU A 27 14.72 -7.52 -13.89
N PHE A 28 14.58 -6.36 -14.54
CA PHE A 28 14.03 -5.15 -13.91
C PHE A 28 12.55 -5.30 -13.56
N ASN A 29 11.75 -5.92 -14.44
CA ASN A 29 10.33 -6.20 -14.14
C ASN A 29 10.17 -7.18 -12.97
N ILE A 30 10.99 -8.22 -12.91
CA ILE A 30 11.00 -9.17 -11.79
C ILE A 30 11.43 -8.47 -10.50
N LEU A 31 12.44 -7.62 -10.54
CA LEU A 31 12.85 -6.80 -9.40
C LEU A 31 11.72 -5.91 -8.89
N ILE A 32 11.00 -5.21 -9.77
CA ILE A 32 9.85 -4.39 -9.38
C ILE A 32 8.73 -5.25 -8.78
N LEU A 33 8.43 -6.42 -9.35
CA LEU A 33 7.42 -7.33 -8.81
C LEU A 33 7.80 -7.84 -7.42
N ILE A 34 9.06 -8.22 -7.21
CA ILE A 34 9.57 -8.67 -5.90
C ILE A 34 9.56 -7.51 -4.90
N LEU A 35 9.96 -6.31 -5.32
CA LEU A 35 9.96 -5.11 -4.47
C LEU A 35 8.53 -4.74 -4.06
N LEU A 36 7.60 -4.73 -5.02
CA LEU A 36 6.19 -4.47 -4.78
C LEU A 36 5.61 -5.52 -3.84
N TRP A 37 5.89 -6.80 -4.09
CA TRP A 37 5.48 -7.89 -3.22
C TRP A 37 6.02 -7.71 -1.80
N PHE A 38 7.29 -7.34 -1.67
CA PHE A 38 7.93 -7.08 -0.38
C PHE A 38 7.24 -5.91 0.35
N ILE A 39 6.98 -4.80 -0.33
CA ILE A 39 6.30 -3.63 0.24
C ILE A 39 4.86 -3.97 0.61
N CYS A 40 4.13 -4.69 -0.25
CA CYS A 40 2.76 -5.13 0.04
C CYS A 40 2.72 -6.12 1.20
N TYR A 41 3.67 -7.05 1.30
CA TYR A 41 3.73 -8.01 2.39
C TYR A 41 4.05 -7.34 3.73
N ASN A 42 5.05 -6.45 3.76
CA ASN A 42 5.41 -5.70 4.97
C ASN A 42 4.34 -4.65 5.34
N GLY A 43 3.81 -3.95 4.33
CA GLY A 43 2.77 -2.94 4.49
C GLY A 43 1.43 -3.53 4.90
N SER A 44 1.04 -4.69 4.35
CA SER A 44 -0.17 -5.38 4.77
C SER A 44 -0.07 -5.84 6.22
N ARG A 45 1.07 -6.39 6.65
CA ARG A 45 1.31 -6.74 8.05
C ARG A 45 1.09 -5.54 8.98
N PHE A 46 1.68 -4.40 8.65
CA PHE A 46 1.51 -3.16 9.41
C PHE A 46 0.06 -2.66 9.38
N ALA A 47 -0.60 -2.70 8.22
CA ALA A 47 -2.00 -2.29 8.07
C ALA A 47 -2.96 -3.21 8.83
N THR A 48 -2.69 -4.52 8.88
CA THR A 48 -3.48 -5.49 9.65
C THR A 48 -3.35 -5.23 11.14
N GLU A 49 -2.14 -4.94 11.65
CA GLU A 49 -1.93 -4.59 13.07
C GLU A 49 -2.65 -3.29 13.43
N PHE A 50 -2.64 -2.29 12.55
CA PHE A 50 -3.42 -1.06 12.71
C PHE A 50 -4.93 -1.30 12.62
N TYR A 51 -5.38 -2.10 11.67
CA TYR A 51 -6.79 -2.42 11.46
C TYR A 51 -7.36 -3.15 12.68
N GLU A 52 -6.69 -4.20 13.15
CA GLU A 52 -7.07 -4.91 14.37
C GLU A 52 -7.04 -3.95 15.58
N SER A 53 -6.03 -3.10 15.72
CA SER A 53 -5.93 -2.24 16.91
C SER A 53 -6.97 -1.12 16.94
N TYR A 54 -7.29 -0.49 15.82
CA TYR A 54 -8.21 0.66 15.78
C TYR A 54 -9.66 0.28 15.50
N LEU A 55 -9.92 -0.63 14.55
CA LEU A 55 -11.29 -1.00 14.22
C LEU A 55 -11.87 -2.03 15.17
N LYS A 56 -11.07 -2.99 15.65
CA LYS A 56 -11.57 -3.96 16.62
C LYS A 56 -11.78 -3.32 17.99
N SER A 57 -10.89 -2.43 18.43
CA SER A 57 -11.10 -1.70 19.69
C SER A 57 -12.30 -0.75 19.60
N GLY A 58 -12.47 -0.02 18.49
CA GLY A 58 -13.62 0.85 18.28
C GLY A 58 -14.95 0.10 18.19
N LEU A 59 -14.97 -1.04 17.49
CA LEU A 59 -16.16 -1.88 17.33
C LEU A 59 -16.52 -2.63 18.63
N LEU A 60 -15.54 -3.20 19.34
CA LEU A 60 -15.78 -3.87 20.62
C LEU A 60 -16.13 -2.88 21.74
N ALA A 61 -15.52 -1.69 21.77
CA ALA A 61 -15.90 -0.64 22.74
C ALA A 61 -17.32 -0.10 22.47
N GLY A 62 -17.70 0.07 21.20
CA GLY A 62 -19.05 0.46 20.81
C GLY A 62 -20.10 -0.64 21.08
N GLY A 63 -19.74 -1.91 20.91
CA GLY A 63 -20.62 -3.05 21.21
C GLY A 63 -20.87 -3.26 22.71
N ASN A 64 -19.82 -3.13 23.53
CA ASN A 64 -19.94 -3.32 24.98
C ASN A 64 -20.77 -2.21 25.64
N SER A 65 -20.60 -0.95 25.21
CA SER A 65 -21.41 0.18 25.70
C SER A 65 -22.89 0.08 25.27
N ALA A 66 -23.17 -0.47 24.08
CA ALA A 66 -24.54 -0.75 23.65
C ALA A 66 -25.21 -1.89 24.44
N MET A 67 -24.46 -2.94 24.82
CA MET A 67 -24.98 -4.00 25.68
C MET A 67 -25.20 -3.55 27.13
N GLU A 68 -24.29 -2.75 27.70
CA GLU A 68 -24.39 -2.27 29.08
C GLU A 68 -25.62 -1.36 29.30
N GLY A 69 -26.03 -0.59 28.28
CA GLY A 69 -27.29 0.17 28.30
C GLY A 69 -28.57 -0.68 28.16
N VAL A 70 -28.47 -1.94 27.72
CA VAL A 70 -29.62 -2.86 27.58
C VAL A 70 -29.84 -3.70 28.85
N TYR A 71 -28.80 -3.99 29.61
CA TYR A 71 -28.89 -4.76 30.87
C TYR A 71 -29.23 -3.92 32.11
N HIS A 72 -29.41 -2.61 31.95
CA HIS A 72 -29.90 -1.71 33.02
C HIS A 72 -31.36 -1.30 32.76
N PRO A 73 -32.36 -2.18 33.04
CA PRO A 73 -33.75 -1.78 33.00
C PRO A 73 -34.07 -0.85 34.18
N ASN A 74 -34.83 0.21 33.90
CA ASN A 74 -35.43 1.11 34.90
C ASN A 74 -36.31 0.36 35.90
#